data_AF-A0A2W4NI28-F1
#
_entry.id   AF-A0A2W4NI28-F1
#
_cell.length_a   1.000
_cell.length_b   1.000
_cell.length_c   1.000
_cell.angle_alpha   90.00
_cell.angle_beta   90.00
_cell.angle_gamma   90.00
#
_symmetry.space_group_name_H-M   'P 1'
#
loop_
_entity.id
_entity.type
_entity.pdbx_description
1 polymer ?
#
loop_
_entity_poly.entity_id
_entity_poly.type
_entity_poly.pdbx_seq_one_letter_code
_entity_poly.pdbx_strand_id
1 'polypeptide(L)'
;MTHHRNTDRPDNTAFALTLIGEELKSRRFFNTLHELGLEYSFFQPHLDHPILQTVGLDPSNDDVFDFYSDLMDKHSKLISAESKSVSAQAKEVYDTLLRKKQSQ
;
A
#
# COMPACT_ATOMS: atom_id res chain seq x y z
N MET A 1 5.39 -41.88 -0.33
CA MET A 1 5.95 -40.52 -0.53
C MET A 1 4.81 -39.62 -0.98
N THR A 2 4.14 -38.98 -0.02
CA THR A 2 3.04 -38.06 -0.27
C THR A 2 3.62 -36.67 -0.53
N HIS A 3 3.48 -36.18 -1.75
CA HIS A 3 3.78 -34.79 -2.09
C HIS A 3 2.75 -33.89 -1.37
N HIS A 4 3.17 -33.23 -0.28
CA HIS A 4 2.40 -32.14 0.30
C HIS A 4 2.50 -30.94 -0.63
N ARG A 5 1.44 -30.72 -1.41
CA ARG A 5 1.27 -29.52 -2.23
C ARG A 5 0.95 -28.39 -1.24
N ASN A 6 1.87 -27.45 -1.05
CA ASN A 6 1.65 -26.20 -0.32
C ASN A 6 0.58 -25.38 -1.06
N THR A 7 -0.70 -25.57 -0.74
CA THR A 7 -1.83 -24.84 -1.36
C THR A 7 -2.48 -23.81 -0.43
N ASP A 8 -1.95 -23.62 0.79
CA ASP A 8 -2.56 -22.72 1.79
C ASP A 8 -1.90 -21.34 1.89
N ARG A 9 -1.08 -20.95 0.91
CA ARG A 9 -0.55 -19.58 0.91
C ARG A 9 -1.67 -18.65 0.41
N PRO A 10 -2.16 -17.69 1.22
CA PRO A 10 -3.16 -16.74 0.76
C PRO A 10 -2.66 -16.08 -0.53
N ASP A 11 -3.58 -15.77 -1.45
CA ASP A 11 -3.22 -15.05 -2.67
C ASP A 11 -2.55 -13.73 -2.27
N ASN A 12 -1.22 -13.72 -2.33
CA ASN A 12 -0.40 -12.58 -1.94
C ASN A 12 -0.83 -11.33 -2.71
N THR A 13 -1.42 -11.48 -3.90
CA THR A 13 -1.98 -10.39 -4.69
C THR A 13 -3.20 -9.79 -4.00
N ALA A 14 -4.21 -10.61 -3.68
CA ALA A 14 -5.41 -10.14 -2.99
C ALA A 14 -5.06 -9.53 -1.63
N PHE A 15 -4.16 -10.17 -0.88
CA PHE A 15 -3.70 -9.65 0.40
C PHE A 15 -2.96 -8.31 0.27
N ALA A 16 -2.02 -8.19 -0.69
CA ALA A 16 -1.32 -6.92 -0.95
C ALA A 16 -2.30 -5.81 -1.35
N LEU A 17 -3.26 -6.10 -2.24
CA LEU A 17 -4.27 -5.13 -2.66
C LEU A 17 -5.13 -4.66 -1.49
N THR A 18 -5.51 -5.57 -0.58
CA THR A 18 -6.22 -5.21 0.64
C THR A 18 -5.38 -4.29 1.53
N LEU A 19 -4.13 -4.67 1.83
CA LEU A 19 -3.25 -3.84 2.67
C LEU A 19 -3.02 -2.45 2.07
N ILE A 20 -2.73 -2.37 0.77
CA ILE A 20 -2.57 -1.11 0.05
C ILE A 20 -3.85 -0.27 0.14
N GLY A 21 -5.02 -0.89 -0.03
CA GLY A 21 -6.30 -0.21 0.09
C GLY A 21 -6.56 0.37 1.48
N GLU A 22 -6.22 -0.37 2.54
CA GLU A 22 -6.34 0.12 3.93
C GLU A 22 -5.39 1.28 4.21
N GLU A 23 -4.13 1.19 3.75
CA GLU A 23 -3.15 2.26 3.92
C GLU A 23 -3.54 3.53 3.15
N LEU A 24 -4.02 3.39 1.91
CA LEU A 24 -4.51 4.53 1.11
C LEU A 24 -5.67 5.27 1.80
N LYS A 25 -6.61 4.52 2.41
CA LYS A 25 -7.70 5.10 3.20
C LYS A 25 -7.17 5.81 4.44
N SER A 26 -6.24 5.18 5.17
CA SER A 26 -5.58 5.75 6.34
C SER A 26 -4.95 7.10 5.98
N ARG A 27 -4.07 7.14 4.98
CA ARG A 27 -3.40 8.36 4.52
C ARG A 27 -4.41 9.42 4.09
N ARG A 28 -5.42 9.07 3.28
CA ARG A 28 -6.43 10.05 2.86
C ARG A 28 -7.18 10.65 4.04
N PHE A 29 -7.58 9.82 5.00
CA PHE A 29 -8.27 10.26 6.22
C PHE A 29 -7.40 11.21 7.04
N PHE A 30 -6.17 10.81 7.39
CA PHE A 30 -5.28 11.62 8.23
C PHE A 30 -4.77 12.87 7.52
N ASN A 31 -4.53 12.83 6.20
CA ASN A 31 -4.22 14.02 5.42
C ASN A 31 -5.38 15.03 5.45
N THR A 32 -6.62 14.55 5.38
CA THR A 32 -7.82 15.41 5.48
C THR A 32 -7.94 16.02 6.88
N LEU A 33 -7.66 15.25 7.95
CA LEU A 33 -7.64 15.78 9.31
C LEU A 33 -6.58 16.88 9.46
N HIS A 34 -5.37 16.64 8.94
CA HIS A 34 -4.28 17.61 8.95
C HIS A 34 -4.66 18.89 8.19
N GLU A 35 -5.24 18.78 6.99
CA GLU A 35 -5.75 19.91 6.20
C GLU A 35 -6.81 20.75 6.96
N LEU A 36 -7.54 20.14 7.90
CA LEU A 36 -8.52 20.80 8.77
C LEU A 36 -7.92 21.35 10.09
N GLY A 37 -6.61 21.23 10.29
CA GLY A 37 -5.91 21.65 11.51
C GLY A 37 -6.00 20.66 12.67
N LEU A 38 -6.40 19.41 12.41
CA LEU A 38 -6.47 18.32 13.40
C LEU A 38 -5.19 17.47 13.31
N GLU A 39 -4.07 18.01 13.79
CA GLU A 39 -2.72 17.48 13.49
C GLU A 39 -2.24 16.32 14.38
N TYR A 40 -2.91 16.04 15.49
CA TYR A 40 -2.41 15.08 16.50
C TYR A 40 -3.20 13.77 16.51
N SER A 41 -2.82 12.82 15.63
CA SER A 41 -3.26 11.43 15.73
C SER A 41 -2.11 10.53 16.17
N PHE A 42 -2.25 9.88 17.32
CA PHE A 42 -1.30 8.89 17.84
C PHE A 42 -1.56 7.46 17.33
N PHE A 43 -2.58 7.28 16.49
CA PHE A 43 -3.12 5.97 16.13
C PHE A 43 -3.16 5.72 14.62
N GLN A 44 -2.39 6.47 13.83
CA GLN A 44 -2.30 6.22 12.41
C GLN A 44 -1.65 4.85 12.18
N PRO A 45 -2.34 3.90 11.52
CA PRO A 45 -1.71 2.64 11.14
C PRO A 45 -0.67 2.92 10.06
N HIS A 46 0.46 2.24 10.18
CA HIS A 46 1.57 2.26 9.22
C HIS A 46 1.73 0.84 8.66
N LEU A 47 1.14 0.59 7.50
CA LEU A 47 1.17 -0.72 6.83
C LEU A 47 2.30 -0.83 5.80
N ASP A 48 3.23 0.11 5.78
CA ASP A 48 4.27 0.23 4.76
C ASP A 48 5.13 -1.04 4.69
N HIS A 49 5.64 -1.49 5.83
CA HIS A 49 6.47 -2.71 5.94
C HIS A 49 5.75 -3.97 5.47
N PRO A 50 4.55 -4.33 5.98
CA PRO A 50 3.87 -5.54 5.53
C PRO A 50 3.46 -5.46 4.06
N ILE A 51 3.15 -4.28 3.51
CA ILE A 51 2.88 -4.10 2.08
C ILE A 51 4.12 -4.44 1.25
N LEU A 52 5.26 -3.80 1.55
CA LEU A 52 6.51 -4.00 0.81
C LEU A 52 6.96 -5.47 0.88
N GLN A 53 6.93 -6.08 2.07
CA GLN A 53 7.25 -7.50 2.23
C GLN A 53 6.31 -8.43 1.44
N THR A 54 5.01 -8.14 1.42
CA THR A 54 4.03 -8.95 0.67
C THR A 54 4.27 -8.87 -0.84
N VAL A 55 4.65 -7.70 -1.36
CA VAL A 55 5.05 -7.51 -2.77
C VAL A 55 6.42 -8.12 -3.06
N GLY A 56 7.24 -8.34 -2.03
CA GLY A 56 8.60 -8.86 -2.12
C GLY A 56 9.63 -7.78 -2.46
N LEU A 57 9.41 -6.58 -1.93
CA LEU A 57 10.35 -5.47 -1.87
C LEU A 57 10.95 -5.39 -0.46
N ASP A 58 12.20 -4.96 -0.34
CA ASP A 58 12.87 -4.79 0.95
C ASP A 58 12.42 -3.49 1.63
N PRO A 59 11.72 -3.53 2.77
CA PRO A 59 11.30 -2.32 3.49
C PRO A 59 12.45 -1.59 4.19
N SER A 60 13.63 -2.21 4.32
CA SER A 60 14.80 -1.57 4.92
C SER A 60 15.69 -0.83 3.91
N ASN A 61 15.31 -0.88 2.62
CA ASN A 61 15.97 -0.12 1.57
C ASN A 61 15.32 1.27 1.45
N ASP A 62 16.06 2.31 1.81
CA ASP A 62 15.58 3.71 1.82
C ASP A 62 15.03 4.14 0.44
N ASP A 63 15.70 3.80 -0.67
CA ASP A 63 15.25 4.14 -2.02
C ASP A 63 13.90 3.48 -2.40
N VAL A 64 13.63 2.30 -1.81
CA VAL A 64 12.34 1.61 -1.98
C VAL A 64 11.28 2.25 -1.12
N PHE A 65 11.61 2.59 0.13
CA PHE A 65 10.70 3.20 1.08
C PHE A 65 10.26 4.60 0.62
N ASP A 66 11.20 5.44 0.20
CA ASP A 66 10.93 6.79 -0.31
C ASP A 66 10.04 6.73 -1.56
N PHE A 67 10.39 5.87 -2.53
CA PHE A 67 9.58 5.64 -3.72
C PHE A 67 8.15 5.21 -3.38
N TYR A 68 8.01 4.29 -2.43
CA TYR A 68 6.72 3.80 -1.98
C TYR A 68 5.92 4.90 -1.27
N SER A 69 6.55 5.68 -0.40
CA SER A 69 5.89 6.75 0.34
C SER A 69 5.31 7.81 -0.60
N ASP A 70 6.11 8.27 -1.58
CA ASP A 70 5.67 9.21 -2.61
C ASP A 70 4.52 8.66 -3.45
N LEU A 71 4.60 7.37 -3.81
CA LEU A 71 3.57 6.69 -4.57
C LEU A 71 2.24 6.65 -3.80
N MET A 72 2.28 6.26 -2.53
CA MET A 72 1.10 6.18 -1.68
C MET A 72 0.48 7.55 -1.41
N ASP A 73 1.29 8.58 -1.17
CA ASP A 73 0.83 9.95 -0.98
C ASP A 73 0.15 10.50 -2.24
N LYS A 74 0.75 10.27 -3.41
CA LYS A 74 0.13 10.63 -4.69
C LYS A 74 -1.22 9.94 -4.87
N HIS A 75 -1.28 8.63 -4.68
CA HIS A 75 -2.49 7.86 -4.95
C HIS A 75 -3.60 8.09 -3.91
N SER A 76 -3.25 8.39 -2.65
CA SER A 76 -4.24 8.72 -1.61
C SER A 76 -4.99 10.02 -1.92
N LYS A 77 -4.30 11.03 -2.45
CA LYS A 77 -4.89 12.33 -2.86
C LYS A 77 -5.86 12.22 -4.03
N LEU A 78 -5.73 11.17 -4.85
CA LEU A 78 -6.61 10.91 -5.99
C LEU A 78 -7.90 10.15 -5.62
N ILE A 79 -8.17 9.96 -4.33
CA ILE A 79 -9.38 9.29 -3.83
C ILE A 79 -10.40 10.36 -3.39
N SER A 80 -11.54 10.37 -4.08
CA SER A 80 -12.72 11.18 -3.75
C SER A 80 -14.00 10.50 -4.25
N ALA A 81 -15.16 11.06 -3.93
CA ALA A 81 -16.45 10.54 -4.41
C ALA A 81 -16.63 10.69 -5.94
N GLU A 82 -15.96 11.67 -6.53
CA GLU A 82 -16.04 12.04 -7.95
C GLU A 82 -14.87 11.51 -8.79
N SER A 83 -13.86 10.91 -8.14
CA SER A 83 -12.63 10.44 -8.79
C SER A 83 -12.49 8.91 -8.70
N LYS A 84 -11.25 8.39 -8.76
CA LYS A 84 -11.03 6.94 -8.78
C LYS A 84 -11.28 6.34 -7.39
N SER A 85 -11.92 5.17 -7.36
CA SER A 85 -12.15 4.42 -6.13
C SER A 85 -10.84 3.94 -5.49
N VAL A 86 -10.89 3.64 -4.19
CA VAL A 86 -9.78 3.05 -3.43
C VAL A 86 -9.22 1.81 -4.14
N SER A 87 -10.09 0.91 -4.61
CA SER A 87 -9.68 -0.32 -5.29
C SER A 87 -8.93 -0.05 -6.60
N ALA A 88 -9.35 0.95 -7.37
CA ALA A 88 -8.66 1.34 -8.59
C ALA A 88 -7.26 1.89 -8.29
N GLN A 89 -7.14 2.74 -7.27
CA GLN A 89 -5.85 3.27 -6.85
C GLN A 89 -4.93 2.20 -6.26
N ALA A 90 -5.46 1.29 -5.45
CA ALA A 90 -4.70 0.18 -4.89
C ALA A 90 -4.11 -0.72 -5.97
N LYS A 91 -4.88 -0.99 -7.04
CA LYS A 91 -4.37 -1.74 -8.20
C LYS A 91 -3.23 -1.01 -8.91
N GLU A 92 -3.37 0.29 -9.17
CA GLU A 92 -2.31 1.08 -9.82
C GLU A 92 -1.03 1.14 -8.99
N VAL A 93 -1.15 1.27 -7.67
CA VAL A 93 -0.02 1.20 -6.73
C VAL A 93 0.64 -0.18 -6.82
N TYR A 94 -0.13 -1.26 -6.71
CA TYR A 94 0.39 -2.62 -6.77
C TYR A 94 1.14 -2.90 -8.08
N ASP A 95 0.54 -2.56 -9.23
CA ASP A 95 1.16 -2.72 -10.54
C ASP A 95 2.46 -1.90 -10.64
N THR A 96 2.51 -0.72 -10.02
CA THR A 96 3.70 0.14 -9.99
C THR A 96 4.80 -0.45 -9.10
N LEU A 97 4.46 -1.01 -7.94
CA LEU A 97 5.42 -1.68 -7.06
C LEU A 97 5.98 -2.94 -7.71
N LEU A 98 5.18 -3.70 -8.46
CA LEU A 98 5.67 -4.83 -9.25
C LEU A 98 6.67 -4.41 -10.32
N ARG A 99 6.47 -3.26 -10.98
CA ARG A 99 7.45 -2.70 -11.93
C ARG A 99 8.74 -2.28 -11.23
N LYS A 100 8.65 -1.62 -10.07
CA LYS A 100 9.83 -1.25 -9.26
C LYS A 100 10.64 -2.48 -8.86
N LYS A 101 9.96 -3.56 -8.46
CA LYS A 101 10.58 -4.85 -8.13
C LYS A 101 11.34 -5.46 -9.32
N GLN A 102 10.80 -5.34 -10.53
CA GLN A 102 11.45 -5.82 -11.76
C GLN A 102 12.66 -4.98 -12.18
N SER A 103 12.78 -3.75 -11.69
CA SER A 103 13.91 -2.85 -11.95
C SER A 103 15.04 -2.93 -10.92
N GLN A 104 14.87 -3.73 -9.87
CA GLN A 104 15.95 -4.10 -8.95
C GLN A 104 16.74 -5.27 -9.50
#